data_AF-A0A2E8JTS6-F1
#
_entry.id   AF-A0A2E8JTS6-F1
#
_cell.length_a   1.000
_cell.length_b   1.000
_cell.length_c   1.000
_cell.angle_alpha   90.00
_cell.angle_beta   90.00
_cell.angle_gamma   90.00
#
_symmetry.space_group_name_H-M   'P 1'
#
loop_
_entity.id
_entity.type
_entity.pdbx_description
1 polymer ?
#
loop_
_entity_poly.entity_id
_entity_poly.type
_entity_poly.pdbx_seq_one_letter_code
_entity_poly.pdbx_strand_id
1 'polypeptide(L)'
;MRIPVQAVSLMFLMVLAPLSGCFGENEVKELGESSLTVVESDSLEAGMWQTITLDANDDLAVFIPYFIQDPGSMRAQNGTVLDMNFGEQVSINILLPPRNDKVVFFVGEIGRVDWPIREADESWTTWLENPKSGSAVQAVENQDAGGMWPWLISGNQSGGDV
;
A
#
# COMPACT_ATOMS: atom_id res chain seq x y z
N MET A 1 -59.84 18.09 -16.95
CA MET A 1 -58.47 18.61 -16.77
C MET A 1 -57.50 17.59 -17.35
N ARG A 2 -56.94 17.81 -18.54
CA ARG A 2 -56.01 16.89 -19.21
C ARG A 2 -54.59 17.37 -18.92
N ILE A 3 -53.86 16.63 -18.10
CA ILE A 3 -52.44 16.94 -17.87
C ILE A 3 -51.71 16.58 -19.17
N PRO A 4 -50.99 17.52 -19.80
CA PRO A 4 -50.27 17.23 -21.04
C PRO A 4 -49.19 16.18 -20.73
N VAL A 5 -49.07 15.17 -21.60
CA VAL A 5 -48.08 14.07 -21.46
C VAL A 5 -46.65 14.61 -21.30
N GLN A 6 -46.38 15.78 -21.88
CA GLN A 6 -45.14 16.53 -21.73
C GLN A 6 -44.84 16.91 -20.27
N ALA A 7 -45.85 17.29 -19.48
CA ALA A 7 -45.68 17.64 -18.07
C ALA A 7 -45.38 16.40 -17.21
N VAL A 8 -46.00 15.26 -17.53
CA VAL A 8 -45.75 13.98 -16.84
C VAL A 8 -44.32 13.51 -17.11
N SER A 9 -43.85 13.64 -18.35
CA SER A 9 -42.48 13.28 -18.73
C SER A 9 -41.43 14.14 -18.03
N LEU A 10 -41.70 15.45 -17.86
CA LEU A 10 -40.78 16.37 -17.19
C LEU A 10 -40.69 16.09 -15.68
N MET A 11 -41.82 15.75 -15.04
CA MET A 11 -41.82 15.36 -13.62
C MET A 11 -41.05 14.07 -13.38
N PHE A 12 -41.19 13.07 -14.26
CA PHE A 12 -40.43 11.83 -14.15
C PHE A 12 -38.91 12.07 -14.25
N LEU A 13 -38.48 12.95 -15.16
CA LEU A 13 -37.07 13.33 -15.33
C LEU A 13 -36.50 14.01 -14.08
N MET A 14 -37.26 14.88 -13.43
CA MET A 14 -36.83 15.56 -12.20
C MET A 14 -36.77 14.61 -10.98
N VAL A 15 -37.61 13.57 -10.96
CA VAL A 15 -37.63 12.57 -9.88
C VAL A 15 -36.50 11.54 -10.01
N LEU A 16 -36.00 11.29 -11.23
CA LEU A 16 -34.89 10.34 -11.47
C LEU A 16 -33.51 10.92 -11.15
N ALA A 17 -33.34 12.25 -11.17
CA ALA A 17 -32.09 12.94 -10.86
C ALA A 17 -31.49 12.63 -9.47
N PRO A 18 -32.28 12.55 -8.37
CA PRO A 18 -31.73 12.16 -7.06
C PRO A 18 -31.42 10.66 -6.92
N LEU A 19 -31.91 9.77 -7.79
CA LEU A 19 -31.57 8.33 -7.73
C LEU A 19 -30.20 7.99 -8.33
N SER A 20 -29.61 8.91 -9.12
CA SER A 20 -28.24 8.77 -9.64
C SER A 20 -27.16 9.31 -8.68
N GLY A 21 -27.55 9.83 -7.51
CA GLY A 21 -26.64 10.37 -6.51
C GLY A 21 -26.43 9.38 -5.35
N CYS A 22 -25.25 8.76 -5.31
CA CYS A 22 -24.74 7.92 -4.21
C CYS A 22 -25.22 6.45 -4.15
N PHE A 23 -25.04 5.71 -5.24
CA PHE A 23 -24.94 4.24 -5.21
C PHE A 23 -23.53 3.83 -5.68
N GLY A 24 -22.53 4.36 -4.98
CA GLY A 24 -21.13 4.28 -5.40
C GLY A 24 -20.16 4.68 -4.30
N GLU A 25 -20.56 4.57 -3.04
CA GLU A 25 -19.55 4.31 -2.01
C GLU A 25 -19.20 2.85 -2.21
N ASN A 26 -18.20 2.60 -3.05
CA ASN A 26 -17.49 1.33 -3.00
C ASN A 26 -17.08 1.24 -1.52
N GLU A 27 -17.67 0.31 -0.76
CA GLU A 27 -17.15 -0.01 0.57
C GLU A 27 -15.71 -0.41 0.32
N VAL A 28 -14.79 0.56 0.41
CA VAL A 28 -13.37 0.32 0.33
C VAL A 28 -13.16 -0.61 1.50
N LYS A 29 -12.87 -1.88 1.20
CA LYS A 29 -12.54 -2.86 2.21
C LYS A 29 -11.38 -2.26 2.98
N GLU A 30 -11.66 -1.77 4.18
CA GLU A 30 -10.65 -1.11 5.00
C GLU A 30 -9.60 -2.18 5.34
N LEU A 31 -8.45 -2.08 4.67
CA LEU A 31 -7.30 -2.91 4.99
C LEU A 31 -6.80 -2.46 6.36
N GLY A 32 -6.55 -3.44 7.23
CA GLY A 32 -6.18 -3.19 8.61
C GLY A 32 -5.01 -4.05 9.06
N GLU A 33 -4.72 -3.99 10.35
CA GLU A 33 -3.64 -4.78 10.97
C GLU A 33 -3.77 -6.28 10.71
N SER A 34 -5.01 -6.80 10.62
CA SER A 34 -5.26 -8.22 10.36
C SER A 34 -4.99 -8.63 8.91
N SER A 35 -4.85 -7.69 7.97
CA SER A 35 -4.71 -8.00 6.54
C SER A 35 -3.33 -8.57 6.20
N LEU A 36 -2.30 -8.29 7.00
CA LEU A 36 -0.94 -8.80 6.81
C LEU A 36 -0.39 -9.38 8.10
N THR A 37 0.09 -10.63 8.07
CA THR A 37 0.74 -11.28 9.21
C THR A 37 2.20 -11.58 8.91
N VAL A 38 3.07 -11.36 9.89
CA VAL A 38 4.48 -11.76 9.84
C VAL A 38 4.64 -13.03 10.67
N VAL A 39 4.88 -14.17 10.01
CA VAL A 39 4.80 -15.51 10.63
C VAL A 39 5.81 -15.71 11.78
N GLU A 40 6.93 -14.98 11.77
CA GLU A 40 8.01 -15.09 12.76
C GLU A 40 8.34 -13.72 13.40
N SER A 41 7.31 -12.95 13.75
CA SER A 41 7.45 -11.59 14.32
C SER A 41 8.23 -11.53 15.64
N ASP A 42 8.23 -12.62 16.42
CA ASP A 42 8.80 -12.64 17.78
C ASP A 42 10.33 -12.75 17.81
N SER A 43 10.97 -13.03 16.66
CA SER A 43 12.42 -13.24 16.54
C SER A 43 13.10 -12.26 15.59
N LEU A 44 12.52 -11.07 15.41
CA LEU A 44 13.09 -10.05 14.52
C LEU A 44 14.34 -9.41 15.11
N GLU A 45 15.47 -9.62 14.46
CA GLU A 45 16.79 -9.11 14.88
C GLU A 45 17.15 -7.81 14.16
N ALA A 46 17.48 -6.76 14.89
CA ALA A 46 17.84 -5.47 14.28
C ALA A 46 19.32 -5.44 13.86
N GLY A 47 19.62 -4.88 12.68
CA GLY A 47 20.99 -4.69 12.19
C GLY A 47 21.65 -5.91 11.56
N MET A 48 20.90 -6.98 11.30
CA MET A 48 21.38 -8.17 10.57
C MET A 48 20.41 -8.58 9.46
N TRP A 49 20.95 -9.21 8.42
CA TRP A 49 20.15 -9.83 7.35
C TRP A 49 19.45 -11.07 7.91
N GLN A 50 18.15 -11.16 7.68
CA GLN A 50 17.33 -12.29 8.09
C GLN A 50 16.22 -12.54 7.07
N THR A 51 15.72 -13.76 7.03
CA THR A 51 14.55 -14.10 6.22
C THR A 51 13.30 -14.03 7.09
N ILE A 52 12.29 -13.32 6.63
CA ILE A 52 10.95 -13.30 7.25
C ILE A 52 9.92 -13.74 6.22
N THR A 53 8.80 -14.28 6.68
CA THR A 53 7.68 -14.65 5.80
C THR A 53 6.49 -13.76 6.07
N LEU A 54 6.02 -13.11 5.01
CA LEU A 54 4.80 -12.32 4.97
C LEU A 54 3.66 -13.22 4.51
N ASP A 55 2.53 -13.20 5.24
CA ASP A 55 1.31 -13.95 4.95
C ASP A 55 0.16 -12.96 4.75
N ALA A 56 -0.43 -12.95 3.55
CA ALA A 56 -1.51 -12.05 3.21
C ALA A 56 -2.87 -12.68 3.56
N ASN A 57 -3.59 -12.04 4.48
CA ASN A 57 -4.96 -12.44 4.85
C ASN A 57 -6.03 -11.74 4.00
N ASP A 58 -5.63 -10.87 3.08
CA ASP A 58 -6.48 -10.14 2.13
C ASP A 58 -5.69 -9.86 0.84
N ASP A 59 -6.38 -9.54 -0.27
CA ASP A 59 -5.73 -9.03 -1.48
C ASP A 59 -5.23 -7.60 -1.22
N LEU A 60 -3.91 -7.38 -1.25
CA LEU A 60 -3.30 -6.12 -0.84
C LEU A 60 -1.94 -5.89 -1.51
N ALA A 61 -1.50 -4.63 -1.50
CA ALA A 61 -0.12 -4.24 -1.76
C ALA A 61 0.59 -3.95 -0.44
N VAL A 62 1.77 -4.53 -0.23
CA VAL A 62 2.65 -4.24 0.91
C VAL A 62 3.81 -3.36 0.46
N PHE A 63 3.93 -2.18 1.03
CA PHE A 63 5.14 -1.37 0.92
C PHE A 63 6.09 -1.66 2.09
N ILE A 64 7.32 -2.08 1.72
CA ILE A 64 8.40 -2.44 2.64
C ILE A 64 9.47 -1.36 2.60
N PRO A 65 9.54 -0.44 3.59
CA PRO A 65 10.46 0.69 3.59
C PRO A 65 11.86 0.35 4.14
N TYR A 66 12.38 -0.83 3.82
CA TYR A 66 13.63 -1.35 4.37
C TYR A 66 14.52 -1.98 3.31
N PHE A 67 15.79 -2.20 3.65
CA PHE A 67 16.70 -2.91 2.77
C PHE A 67 16.22 -4.36 2.59
N ILE A 68 16.02 -4.76 1.35
CA ILE A 68 15.69 -6.14 1.00
C ILE A 68 16.62 -6.63 -0.10
N GLN A 69 16.78 -7.94 -0.21
CA GLN A 69 17.47 -8.57 -1.33
C GLN A 69 16.46 -9.09 -2.35
N ASP A 70 16.56 -8.62 -3.58
CA ASP A 70 15.76 -9.13 -4.69
C ASP A 70 16.17 -10.58 -5.01
N PRO A 71 15.22 -11.55 -5.03
CA PRO A 71 15.56 -12.96 -5.18
C PRO A 71 16.04 -13.33 -6.59
N GLY A 72 15.85 -12.47 -7.58
CA GLY A 72 16.24 -12.74 -8.96
C GLY A 72 17.67 -12.27 -9.25
N SER A 73 17.89 -10.97 -9.13
CA SER A 73 19.19 -10.31 -9.33
C SER A 73 20.17 -10.54 -8.17
N MET A 74 19.68 -10.97 -7.00
CA MET A 74 20.44 -11.11 -5.75
C MET A 74 21.02 -9.80 -5.21
N ARG A 75 20.51 -8.65 -5.70
CA ARG A 75 20.97 -7.31 -5.30
C ARG A 75 20.13 -6.77 -4.17
N ALA A 76 20.76 -5.97 -3.31
CA ALA A 76 20.05 -5.25 -2.26
C ALA A 76 19.44 -3.95 -2.82
N GLN A 77 18.21 -3.65 -2.43
CA GLN A 77 17.48 -2.44 -2.81
C GLN A 77 16.84 -1.75 -1.59
N ASN A 78 16.64 -0.42 -1.70
CA ASN A 78 16.07 0.44 -0.66
C ASN A 78 14.54 0.32 -0.60
N GLY A 79 14.03 -0.87 -0.30
CA GLY A 79 12.61 -1.16 -0.24
C GLY A 79 12.01 -1.68 -1.55
N THR A 80 10.76 -2.11 -1.46
CA THR A 80 9.94 -2.57 -2.59
C THR A 80 8.46 -2.41 -2.25
N VAL A 81 7.62 -2.58 -3.27
CA VAL A 81 6.20 -2.89 -3.12
C VAL A 81 5.96 -4.30 -3.62
N LEU A 82 5.16 -5.08 -2.89
CA LEU A 82 4.72 -6.42 -3.29
C LEU A 82 3.20 -6.45 -3.35
N ASP A 83 2.64 -6.81 -4.50
CA ASP A 83 1.24 -7.17 -4.60
C ASP A 83 1.07 -8.64 -4.17
N MET A 84 0.22 -8.88 -3.18
CA MET A 84 -0.04 -10.19 -2.60
C MET A 84 -1.54 -10.49 -2.64
N ASN A 85 -1.89 -11.69 -3.09
CA ASN A 85 -3.28 -12.16 -3.07
C ASN A 85 -3.60 -12.84 -1.73
N PHE A 86 -4.88 -12.99 -1.41
CA PHE A 86 -5.35 -13.73 -0.24
C PHE A 86 -4.73 -15.13 -0.15
N GLY A 87 -4.12 -15.44 0.99
CA GLY A 87 -3.44 -16.71 1.29
C GLY A 87 -2.06 -16.86 0.65
N GLU A 88 -1.53 -15.81 0.01
CA GLU A 88 -0.18 -15.81 -0.54
C GLU A 88 0.86 -15.58 0.55
N GLN A 89 1.92 -16.40 0.51
CA GLN A 89 3.06 -16.29 1.41
C GLN A 89 4.33 -15.99 0.63
N VAL A 90 5.00 -14.91 1.02
CA VAL A 90 6.26 -14.48 0.40
C VAL A 90 7.35 -14.40 1.47
N SER A 91 8.40 -15.19 1.28
CA SER A 91 9.62 -15.08 2.10
C SER A 91 10.54 -14.01 1.53
N ILE A 92 10.91 -13.04 2.36
CA ILE A 92 11.79 -11.93 1.99
C ILE A 92 13.06 -11.96 2.84
N ASN A 93 14.21 -11.72 2.20
CA ASN A 93 15.46 -11.47 2.91
C ASN A 93 15.61 -9.96 3.15
N ILE A 94 15.56 -9.55 4.41
CA ILE A 94 15.43 -8.16 4.85
C ILE A 94 16.52 -7.79 5.88
N LEU A 95 16.98 -6.54 5.81
CA LEU A 95 17.87 -5.93 6.78
C LEU A 95 17.13 -4.80 7.51
N LEU A 96 16.71 -5.10 8.74
CA LEU A 96 16.02 -4.15 9.60
C LEU A 96 17.02 -3.17 10.24
N PRO A 97 16.67 -1.89 10.37
CA PRO A 97 17.56 -0.88 10.93
C PRO A 97 17.89 -1.17 12.40
N PRO A 98 19.16 -0.99 12.84
CA PRO A 98 19.54 -1.22 14.22
C PRO A 98 18.85 -0.23 15.18
N ARG A 99 18.59 -0.68 16.42
CA ARG A 99 18.05 0.15 17.53
C ARG A 99 16.62 0.70 17.33
N ASN A 100 15.81 0.06 16.50
CA ASN A 100 14.37 0.30 16.46
C ASN A 100 13.64 -0.83 17.18
N ASP A 101 12.66 -0.46 18.01
CA ASP A 101 11.79 -1.37 18.75
C ASP A 101 10.54 -1.78 17.95
N LYS A 102 10.28 -1.08 16.84
CA LYS A 102 9.14 -1.31 15.96
C LYS A 102 9.55 -1.40 14.49
N VAL A 103 8.87 -2.26 13.77
CA VAL A 103 8.96 -2.43 12.32
C VAL A 103 7.63 -1.99 11.70
N VAL A 104 7.70 -1.29 10.57
CA VAL A 104 6.54 -0.70 9.90
C VAL A 104 6.47 -1.23 8.49
N PHE A 105 5.35 -1.85 8.17
CA PHE A 105 4.94 -2.20 6.81
C PHE A 105 3.67 -1.42 6.51
N PHE A 106 3.57 -0.90 5.29
CA PHE A 106 2.36 -0.21 4.85
C PHE A 106 1.54 -1.15 4.01
N VAL A 107 0.22 -1.13 4.20
CA VAL A 107 -0.74 -1.92 3.44
C VAL A 107 -1.65 -0.99 2.65
N GLY A 108 -2.07 -1.44 1.48
CA GLY A 108 -2.89 -0.63 0.57
C GLY A 108 -3.52 -1.51 -0.50
N GLU A 109 -4.35 -0.91 -1.33
CA GLU A 109 -5.02 -1.65 -2.41
C GLU A 109 -4.01 -2.24 -3.38
N ILE A 110 -4.34 -3.41 -3.93
CA ILE A 110 -3.50 -4.09 -4.90
C ILE A 110 -3.23 -3.20 -6.12
N GLY A 111 -1.99 -3.18 -6.60
CA GLY A 111 -1.55 -2.33 -7.70
C GLY A 111 -1.24 -0.87 -7.28
N ARG A 112 -1.24 -0.55 -5.99
CA ARG A 112 -0.80 0.76 -5.49
C ARG A 112 0.71 0.92 -5.68
N VAL A 113 1.10 1.87 -6.52
CA VAL A 113 2.52 2.14 -6.83
C VAL A 113 3.08 3.36 -6.09
N ASP A 114 2.25 4.33 -5.72
CA ASP A 114 2.68 5.55 -5.03
C ASP A 114 2.45 5.41 -3.51
N TRP A 115 3.49 5.69 -2.72
CA TRP A 115 3.49 5.53 -1.27
C TRP A 115 4.13 6.73 -0.58
N PRO A 116 3.54 7.24 0.52
CA PRO A 116 4.15 8.31 1.29
C PRO A 116 5.38 7.79 2.04
N ILE A 117 6.38 8.65 2.20
CA ILE A 117 7.55 8.37 3.04
C ILE A 117 7.84 9.53 3.98
N ARG A 118 8.31 9.18 5.17
CA ARG A 118 8.84 10.16 6.13
C ARG A 118 10.05 10.90 5.61
N GLU A 119 10.37 12.03 6.24
CA GLU A 119 11.65 12.71 6.05
C GLU A 119 12.82 11.86 6.59
N ALA A 120 14.02 12.10 6.08
CA ALA A 120 15.20 11.27 6.37
C ALA A 120 15.61 11.29 7.85
N ASP A 121 15.39 12.42 8.53
CA ASP A 121 15.74 12.67 9.95
C ASP A 121 14.63 12.32 10.95
N GLU A 122 13.47 11.85 10.47
CA GLU A 122 12.34 11.45 11.29
C GLU A 122 12.30 9.92 11.50
N SER A 123 11.71 9.45 12.59
CA SER A 123 11.46 8.02 12.80
C SER A 123 10.09 7.62 12.24
N TRP A 124 9.90 6.35 11.86
CA TRP A 124 8.60 5.90 11.36
C TRP A 124 7.48 6.02 12.40
N THR A 125 7.79 5.79 13.67
CA THR A 125 6.85 5.91 14.77
C THR A 125 6.38 7.35 14.97
N THR A 126 7.30 8.33 14.95
CA THR A 126 6.94 9.75 15.01
C THR A 126 6.11 10.19 13.81
N TRP A 127 6.49 9.73 12.61
CA TRP A 127 5.80 10.10 11.39
C TRP A 127 4.34 9.59 11.36
N LEU A 128 4.12 8.35 11.81
CA LEU A 128 2.78 7.76 11.90
C LEU A 128 1.83 8.51 12.87
N GLU A 129 2.36 9.22 13.87
CA GLU A 129 1.54 10.05 14.77
C GLU A 129 1.00 11.31 14.07
N ASN A 130 1.70 11.81 13.05
CA ASN A 130 1.31 13.01 12.31
C ASN A 130 1.91 13.01 10.89
N PRO A 131 1.32 12.27 9.93
CA PRO A 131 1.86 12.09 8.58
C PRO A 131 1.60 13.32 7.68
N LYS A 132 2.10 14.50 8.09
CA LYS A 132 1.92 15.77 7.38
C LYS A 132 3.17 16.25 6.65
N SER A 133 4.34 15.75 7.03
CA SER A 133 5.63 16.04 6.42
C SER A 133 6.17 14.79 5.76
N GLY A 134 6.72 14.91 4.56
CA GLY A 134 7.27 13.75 3.86
C GLY A 134 7.34 13.95 2.36
N SER A 135 8.04 13.02 1.72
CA SER A 135 8.04 12.86 0.27
C SER A 135 7.18 11.66 -0.11
N ALA A 136 7.25 11.23 -1.35
CA ALA A 136 6.68 9.96 -1.76
C ALA A 136 7.70 9.18 -2.57
N VAL A 137 7.46 7.88 -2.62
CA VAL A 137 8.14 6.97 -3.53
C VAL A 137 7.14 6.39 -4.50
N GLN A 138 7.64 6.07 -5.68
CA GLN A 138 6.88 5.35 -6.70
C GLN A 138 7.58 4.03 -6.99
N ALA A 139 6.80 2.95 -6.97
CA ALA A 139 7.23 1.64 -7.43
C ALA A 139 7.31 1.62 -8.96
N VAL A 140 8.46 1.24 -9.49
CA VAL A 140 8.72 1.11 -10.93
C VAL A 140 9.33 -0.24 -11.23
N GLU A 141 9.24 -0.66 -12.50
CA GLU A 141 9.83 -1.92 -12.94
C GLU A 141 11.33 -1.99 -12.63
N ASN A 142 11.76 -3.18 -12.19
CA ASN A 142 13.15 -3.47 -11.90
C ASN A 142 13.96 -3.48 -13.20
N GLN A 143 15.06 -2.72 -13.26
CA GLN A 143 15.92 -2.65 -14.44
C GLN A 143 17.21 -3.46 -14.30
N ASP A 144 17.42 -4.16 -13.17
CA ASP A 144 18.52 -5.11 -13.03
C ASP A 144 18.27 -6.36 -13.89
N ALA A 145 19.36 -6.91 -14.43
CA ALA A 145 19.28 -8.16 -15.19
C ALA A 145 18.79 -9.31 -14.30
N GLY A 146 17.59 -9.82 -14.60
CA GLY A 146 16.96 -10.88 -13.81
C GLY A 146 16.26 -10.40 -12.53
N GLY A 147 16.09 -9.09 -12.35
CA GLY A 147 15.34 -8.53 -11.22
C GLY A 147 13.87 -8.92 -11.25
N MET A 148 13.29 -9.22 -10.08
CA MET A 148 11.89 -9.64 -9.96
C MET A 148 11.03 -8.63 -9.21
N TRP A 149 11.60 -7.93 -8.24
CA TRP A 149 10.85 -7.00 -7.38
C TRP A 149 11.01 -5.54 -7.81
N PRO A 150 9.92 -4.74 -7.84
CA PRO A 150 9.96 -3.34 -8.24
C PRO A 150 10.99 -2.50 -7.48
N TRP A 151 11.54 -1.49 -8.14
CA TRP A 151 12.37 -0.47 -7.49
C TRP A 151 11.52 0.66 -6.95
N LEU A 152 12.08 1.38 -5.97
CA LEU A 152 11.52 2.62 -5.49
C LEU A 152 12.34 3.79 -6.02
N ILE A 153 11.65 4.71 -6.70
CA ILE A 153 12.19 6.01 -7.11
C ILE A 153 11.43 7.12 -6.38
N SER A 154 11.95 8.33 -6.41
CA SER A 154 11.23 9.50 -5.90
C SER A 154 9.92 9.68 -6.67
N GLY A 155 8.80 9.68 -5.94
CA GLY A 155 7.47 9.93 -6.47
C GLY A 155 7.21 11.42 -6.66
N ASN A 156 6.34 11.75 -7.63
CA ASN A 156 5.89 13.12 -7.88
C ASN A 156 4.49 13.40 -7.28
N GLN A 157 3.85 12.38 -6.73
CA GLN A 157 2.56 12.47 -6.03
C GLN A 157 2.81 12.42 -4.52
N SER A 158 1.83 12.75 -3.67
CA SER A 158 2.00 12.67 -2.21
C SER A 158 2.02 11.24 -1.68
N GLY A 159 1.70 10.25 -2.51
CA GLY A 159 1.57 8.85 -2.09
C GLY A 159 0.22 8.52 -1.45
N GLY A 160 -0.57 9.49 -1.01
CA GLY A 160 -1.89 9.28 -0.39
C GLY A 160 -1.82 8.82 1.07
N ASP A 161 -2.98 8.54 1.67
CA ASP A 161 -3.09 8.12 3.07
C ASP A 161 -2.66 6.65 3.27
N VAL A 162 -2.20 6.33 4.49
CA VAL A 162 -1.72 5.01 4.91
C VAL A 162 -2.17 4.66 6.31
#